data_AF-A0A530Y5J0-F1
#
_entry.id   AF-A0A530Y5J0-F1
#
_cell.length_a   1.000
_cell.length_b   1.000
_cell.length_c   1.000
_cell.angle_alpha   90.00
_cell.angle_beta   90.00
_cell.angle_gamma   90.00
#
_symmetry.space_group_name_H-M   'P 1'
#
loop_
_entity.id
_entity.type
_entity.pdbx_description
1 polymer ?
#
loop_
_entity_poly.entity_id
_entity_poly.type
_entity_poly.pdbx_seq_one_letter_code
_entity_poly.pdbx_strand_id
1 'polypeptide(L)'
;MNAPAAEVTEHASRRGGGRLGRKALRGTPMASFPTLVRNIPTYQMVPDEAVELIHQESLSILEEVGCEFRDDEAIALWQAAGADVSETRVRIDRALLMELVSKVPPEFTLNARNPERSVRVGGKNSIFVPMYGAPYVRDLDNVRRYGTLADLQNFHKLAYMAPALHSSSSIICEPMEIAVPKRHLHI
;
A
#
# COMPACT_ATOMS: atom_id res chain seq x y z
N MET A 1 -23.22 -78.70 11.08
CA MET A 1 -22.72 -78.12 12.35
C MET A 1 -21.82 -76.95 11.96
N ASN A 2 -22.39 -75.74 12.02
CA ASN A 2 -21.73 -74.48 11.70
C ASN A 2 -20.99 -73.95 12.93
N ALA A 3 -19.71 -73.59 12.78
CA ALA A 3 -19.02 -72.69 13.70
C ALA A 3 -18.84 -71.34 12.97
N PRO A 4 -19.18 -70.19 13.58
CA PRO A 4 -19.21 -68.93 12.87
C PRO A 4 -17.83 -68.28 12.79
N ALA A 5 -17.55 -67.63 11.67
CA ALA A 5 -16.48 -66.66 11.55
C ALA A 5 -16.81 -65.44 12.40
N ALA A 6 -15.87 -64.99 13.24
CA ALA A 6 -16.00 -63.75 13.98
C ALA A 6 -15.87 -62.56 13.01
N GLU A 7 -16.98 -61.87 12.77
CA GLU A 7 -17.01 -60.54 12.16
C GLU A 7 -16.36 -59.55 13.12
N VAL A 8 -15.20 -59.02 12.74
CA VAL A 8 -14.62 -57.84 13.39
C VAL A 8 -15.39 -56.62 12.87
N THR A 9 -16.35 -56.15 13.65
CA THR A 9 -17.01 -54.87 13.39
C THR A 9 -16.04 -53.74 13.72
N GLU A 10 -15.41 -53.20 12.68
CA GLU A 10 -14.61 -51.98 12.77
C GLU A 10 -15.57 -50.78 12.97
N HIS A 11 -15.89 -50.48 14.23
CA HIS A 11 -16.53 -49.22 14.60
C HIS A 11 -15.52 -48.07 14.43
N ALA A 12 -15.32 -47.64 13.18
CA ALA A 12 -14.58 -46.43 12.86
C ALA A 12 -15.30 -45.22 13.45
N SER A 13 -14.79 -44.71 14.57
CA SER A 13 -15.27 -43.48 15.19
C SER A 13 -15.08 -42.28 14.24
N ARG A 14 -16.16 -41.86 13.58
CA ARG A 14 -16.22 -40.70 12.66
C ARG A 14 -16.10 -39.33 13.37
N ARG A 15 -15.24 -39.16 14.37
CA ARG A 15 -15.14 -37.89 15.13
C ARG A 15 -13.75 -37.24 15.19
N GLY A 16 -12.75 -37.78 14.48
CA GLY A 16 -11.38 -37.24 14.47
C GLY A 16 -11.00 -36.31 13.30
N GLY A 17 -11.69 -36.39 12.16
CA GLY A 17 -11.25 -35.76 10.90
C GLY A 17 -11.43 -34.24 10.81
N GLY A 18 -12.40 -33.68 11.53
CA GLY A 18 -12.74 -32.26 11.40
C GLY A 18 -11.66 -31.28 11.88
N ARG A 19 -10.79 -31.70 12.81
CA ARG A 19 -9.66 -30.88 13.29
C ARG A 19 -8.50 -30.88 12.29
N LEU A 20 -8.20 -32.05 11.73
CA LEU A 20 -7.14 -32.21 10.73
C LEU A 20 -7.53 -31.51 9.41
N GLY A 21 -8.79 -31.64 8.97
CA GLY A 21 -9.30 -30.91 7.80
C GLY A 21 -9.24 -29.40 7.99
N ARG A 22 -9.63 -28.88 9.16
CA ARG A 22 -9.49 -27.44 9.48
C ARG A 22 -8.03 -26.99 9.54
N LYS A 23 -7.10 -27.84 9.99
CA LYS A 23 -5.66 -27.54 9.99
C LYS A 23 -5.08 -27.54 8.58
N ALA A 24 -5.48 -28.48 7.73
CA ALA A 24 -5.07 -28.56 6.33
C ALA A 24 -5.56 -27.34 5.54
N LEU A 25 -6.83 -26.96 5.69
CA LEU A 25 -7.40 -25.75 5.07
C LEU A 25 -6.70 -24.46 5.52
N ARG A 26 -6.23 -24.39 6.78
CA ARG A 26 -5.43 -23.26 7.30
C ARG A 26 -3.97 -23.28 6.85
N GLY A 27 -3.48 -24.42 6.35
CA GLY A 27 -2.10 -24.60 5.90
C GLY A 27 -1.92 -24.40 4.40
N THR A 28 -3.00 -24.30 3.62
CA THR A 28 -2.92 -24.02 2.19
C THR A 28 -2.27 -22.66 1.97
N PRO A 29 -1.14 -22.59 1.21
CA PRO A 29 -0.51 -21.33 0.88
C PRO A 29 -1.49 -20.45 0.14
N MET A 30 -1.65 -19.23 0.62
CA MET A 30 -2.47 -18.25 -0.05
C MET A 30 -1.67 -17.64 -1.18
N ALA A 31 -2.21 -17.69 -2.39
CA ALA A 31 -1.54 -17.18 -3.57
C ALA A 31 -1.18 -15.69 -3.39
N SER A 32 0.03 -15.34 -3.79
CA SER A 32 0.54 -13.97 -3.83
C SER A 32 1.51 -13.88 -4.96
N PHE A 33 1.34 -12.87 -5.79
CA PHE A 33 2.33 -12.57 -6.81
C PHE A 33 3.45 -11.72 -6.19
N PRO A 34 4.70 -11.92 -6.64
CA PRO A 34 5.78 -11.00 -6.29
C PRO A 34 5.54 -9.65 -6.98
N THR A 35 6.43 -8.69 -6.76
CA THR A 35 6.43 -7.43 -7.53
C THR A 35 6.30 -7.69 -9.03
N LEU A 36 5.35 -7.01 -9.68
CA LEU A 36 5.20 -7.10 -11.13
C LEU A 36 6.36 -6.39 -11.82
N VAL A 37 7.01 -7.08 -12.75
CA VAL A 37 8.06 -6.50 -13.59
C VAL A 37 7.52 -6.42 -15.02
N ARG A 38 7.36 -5.20 -15.54
CA ARG A 38 6.83 -4.99 -16.88
C ARG A 38 7.78 -5.54 -17.94
N ASN A 39 7.28 -6.44 -18.79
CA ASN A 39 7.98 -6.90 -20.00
C ASN A 39 7.42 -6.27 -21.29
N ILE A 40 6.64 -5.20 -21.13
CA ILE A 40 6.08 -4.38 -22.21
C ILE A 40 6.61 -2.94 -22.08
N PRO A 41 6.73 -2.19 -23.19
CA PRO A 41 7.15 -0.79 -23.13
C PRO A 41 6.12 0.07 -22.40
N THR A 42 6.56 1.22 -21.90
CA THR A 42 5.64 2.29 -21.47
C THR A 42 4.99 2.92 -22.70
N TYR A 43 3.73 3.31 -22.57
CA TYR A 43 3.06 4.08 -23.61
C TYR A 43 3.37 5.57 -23.42
N GLN A 44 4.02 6.18 -24.40
CA GLN A 44 4.38 7.60 -24.38
C GLN A 44 3.21 8.42 -24.93
N MET A 45 2.60 9.25 -24.07
CA MET A 45 1.42 10.04 -24.40
C MET A 45 1.73 11.34 -25.16
N VAL A 46 2.94 11.88 -24.96
CA VAL A 46 3.39 13.16 -25.50
C VAL A 46 4.85 13.04 -25.97
N PRO A 47 5.28 13.79 -26.99
CA PRO A 47 6.66 13.73 -27.47
C PRO A 47 7.64 14.36 -26.47
N ASP A 48 8.94 14.13 -26.65
CA ASP A 48 9.98 14.54 -25.68
C ASP A 48 10.03 16.07 -25.49
N GLU A 49 9.80 16.85 -26.54
CA GLU A 49 9.74 18.31 -26.45
C GLU A 49 8.61 18.83 -25.54
N ALA A 50 7.50 18.10 -25.46
CA ALA A 50 6.40 18.45 -24.56
C ALA A 50 6.72 18.10 -23.10
N VAL A 51 7.47 17.02 -22.87
CA VAL A 51 7.98 16.68 -21.53
C VAL A 51 8.95 17.75 -21.05
N GLU A 52 9.88 18.17 -21.91
CA GLU A 52 10.85 19.22 -21.58
C GLU A 52 10.17 20.56 -21.30
N LEU A 53 9.15 20.93 -22.09
CA LEU A 53 8.36 22.13 -21.82
C LEU A 53 7.70 22.06 -20.43
N ILE A 54 7.02 20.95 -20.09
CA ILE A 54 6.41 20.77 -18.77
C ILE A 54 7.47 20.84 -17.66
N HIS A 55 8.65 20.26 -17.87
CA HIS A 55 9.76 20.32 -16.92
C HIS A 55 10.20 21.77 -16.68
N GLN A 56 10.48 22.53 -17.74
CA GLN A 56 10.94 23.92 -17.62
C GLN A 56 9.90 24.83 -16.97
N GLU A 57 8.62 24.68 -17.31
CA GLU A 57 7.54 25.45 -16.68
C GLU A 57 7.33 25.07 -15.21
N SER A 58 7.46 23.79 -14.85
CA SER A 58 7.39 23.35 -13.46
C SER A 58 8.51 23.94 -12.62
N LEU A 59 9.72 24.02 -13.19
CA LEU A 59 10.87 24.68 -12.56
C LEU A 59 10.62 26.20 -12.39
N SER A 60 10.06 26.88 -13.41
CA SER A 60 9.70 28.31 -13.31
C SER A 60 8.69 28.58 -12.20
N ILE A 61 7.67 27.72 -12.06
CA ILE A 61 6.69 27.85 -10.98
C ILE A 61 7.37 27.74 -9.62
N LEU A 62 8.24 26.75 -9.41
CA LEU A 62 8.91 26.56 -8.12
C LEU A 62 9.91 27.67 -7.79
N GLU A 63 10.56 28.24 -8.81
CA GLU A 63 11.55 29.31 -8.66
C GLU A 63 10.92 30.70 -8.49
N GLU A 64 9.90 31.04 -9.27
CA GLU A 64 9.32 32.40 -9.28
C GLU A 64 8.10 32.53 -8.34
N VAL A 65 7.23 31.52 -8.35
CA VAL A 65 5.99 31.52 -7.56
C VAL A 65 6.19 30.87 -6.19
N GLY A 66 6.87 29.73 -6.15
CA GLY A 66 7.15 28.96 -4.95
C GLY A 66 5.97 28.13 -4.44
N CYS A 67 6.13 27.55 -3.25
CA CYS A 67 5.14 26.73 -2.55
C CYS A 67 4.99 27.19 -1.09
N GLU A 68 3.80 27.01 -0.53
CA GLU A 68 3.52 27.32 0.88
C GLU A 68 3.87 26.14 1.79
N PHE A 69 4.78 26.36 2.73
CA PHE A 69 5.11 25.49 3.84
C PHE A 69 4.65 26.14 5.14
N ARG A 70 3.65 25.56 5.79
CA ARG A 70 3.00 26.11 7.01
C ARG A 70 3.46 25.42 8.29
N ASP A 71 4.71 25.01 8.30
CA ASP A 71 5.38 24.34 9.41
C ASP A 71 6.75 24.98 9.61
N ASP A 72 7.03 25.42 10.84
CA ASP A 72 8.23 26.21 11.15
C ASP A 72 9.52 25.39 10.96
N GLU A 73 9.48 24.07 11.19
CA GLU A 73 10.62 23.17 10.96
C GLU A 73 10.91 23.03 9.46
N ALA A 74 9.88 22.81 8.64
CA ALA A 74 10.02 22.77 7.19
C ALA A 74 10.61 24.07 6.63
N ILE A 75 10.16 25.22 7.15
CA ILE A 75 10.70 26.54 6.78
C ILE A 75 12.20 26.65 7.14
N ALA A 76 12.58 26.28 8.35
CA ALA A 76 13.98 26.30 8.77
C ALA A 76 14.87 25.38 7.91
N LEU A 77 14.37 24.20 7.53
CA LEU A 77 15.08 23.26 6.67
C LEU A 77 15.30 23.82 5.27
N TRP A 78 14.29 24.49 4.68
CA TRP A 78 14.43 25.12 3.37
C TRP A 78 15.40 26.30 3.38
N GLN A 79 15.35 27.14 4.40
CA GLN A 79 16.33 28.22 4.60
C GLN A 79 17.75 27.66 4.72
N ALA A 80 17.95 26.61 5.52
CA ALA A 80 19.25 25.97 5.68
C ALA A 80 19.76 25.31 4.39
N ALA A 81 18.86 24.82 3.54
CA ALA A 81 19.18 24.29 2.23
C ALA A 81 19.51 25.38 1.19
N GLY A 82 19.28 26.65 1.50
CA GLY A 82 19.57 27.79 0.62
C GLY A 82 18.41 28.23 -0.28
N ALA A 83 17.18 27.81 0.01
CA ALA A 83 16.00 28.30 -0.69
C ALA A 83 15.68 29.75 -0.28
N ASP A 84 15.03 30.51 -1.17
CA ASP A 84 14.47 31.83 -0.86
C ASP A 84 13.16 31.64 -0.09
N VAL A 85 13.10 32.16 1.13
CA VAL A 85 11.95 31.97 2.01
C VAL A 85 11.40 33.31 2.47
N SER A 86 10.11 33.52 2.23
CA SER A 86 9.35 34.68 2.68
C SER A 86 8.14 34.21 3.49
N GLU A 87 8.22 34.34 4.81
CA GLU A 87 7.24 33.81 5.76
C GLU A 87 7.01 32.29 5.55
N THR A 88 5.85 31.90 5.03
CA THR A 88 5.51 30.50 4.72
C THR A 88 5.79 30.13 3.27
N ARG A 89 6.19 31.07 2.42
CA ARG A 89 6.44 30.82 1.00
C ARG A 89 7.90 30.49 0.76
N VAL A 90 8.13 29.35 0.11
CA VAL A 90 9.45 28.86 -0.29
C VAL A 90 9.56 28.87 -1.81
N ARG A 91 10.53 29.62 -2.34
CA ARG A 91 10.97 29.59 -3.73
C ARG A 91 12.27 28.82 -3.84
N ILE A 92 12.34 27.89 -4.79
CA ILE A 92 13.45 26.94 -4.92
C ILE A 92 14.15 27.20 -6.24
N ASP A 93 15.42 27.64 -6.16
CA ASP A 93 16.30 27.75 -7.32
C ASP A 93 16.43 26.40 -8.04
N ARG A 94 16.52 26.43 -9.38
CA ARG A 94 16.54 25.22 -10.21
C ARG A 94 17.75 24.34 -9.91
N ALA A 95 18.93 24.93 -9.71
CA ALA A 95 20.14 24.17 -9.44
C ALA A 95 20.03 23.49 -8.07
N LEU A 96 19.52 24.20 -7.06
CA LEU A 96 19.23 23.61 -5.75
C LEU A 96 18.22 22.46 -5.86
N LEU A 97 17.11 22.66 -6.57
CA LEU A 97 16.09 21.63 -6.74
C LEU A 97 16.66 20.38 -7.42
N MET A 98 17.41 20.55 -8.50
CA MET A 98 18.00 19.43 -9.24
C MET A 98 19.10 18.74 -8.43
N GLU A 99 19.88 19.47 -7.63
CA GLU A 99 20.83 18.87 -6.69
C GLU A 99 20.11 17.97 -5.68
N LEU A 100 19.00 18.44 -5.09
CA LEU A 100 18.22 17.65 -4.14
C LEU A 100 17.57 16.43 -4.78
N VAL A 101 16.98 16.57 -5.97
CA VAL A 101 16.40 15.45 -6.73
C VAL A 101 17.46 14.40 -7.09
N SER A 102 18.69 14.83 -7.40
CA SER A 102 19.79 13.89 -7.74
C SER A 102 20.16 12.93 -6.62
N LYS A 103 19.83 13.26 -5.36
CA LYS A 103 20.08 12.43 -4.18
C LYS A 103 19.05 11.31 -4.01
N VAL A 104 17.95 11.34 -4.76
CA VAL A 104 16.86 10.36 -4.66
C VAL A 104 17.27 9.07 -5.40
N PRO A 105 17.20 7.88 -4.75
CA PRO A 105 17.52 6.64 -5.43
C PRO A 105 16.45 6.31 -6.49
N PRO A 106 16.85 5.84 -7.69
CA PRO A 106 15.89 5.51 -8.76
C PRO A 106 15.06 4.25 -8.43
N GLU A 107 15.56 3.39 -7.53
CA GLU A 107 14.86 2.23 -7.02
C GLU A 107 15.20 1.97 -5.55
N PHE A 108 14.23 1.45 -4.80
CA PHE A 108 14.42 1.00 -3.43
C PHE A 108 13.52 -0.20 -3.11
N THR A 109 13.76 -0.84 -1.96
CA THR A 109 12.96 -1.99 -1.49
C THR A 109 12.07 -1.55 -0.34
N LEU A 110 10.76 -1.77 -0.47
CA LEU A 110 9.82 -1.66 0.62
C LEU A 110 9.74 -3.01 1.33
N ASN A 111 10.28 -3.07 2.55
CA ASN A 111 10.41 -4.31 3.30
C ASN A 111 9.10 -4.68 4.01
N ALA A 112 8.66 -5.92 3.84
CA ALA A 112 7.53 -6.48 4.57
C ALA A 112 8.00 -7.34 5.75
N ARG A 113 7.12 -7.50 6.75
CA ARG A 113 7.37 -8.39 7.91
C ARG A 113 7.65 -9.84 7.48
N ASN A 114 6.97 -10.32 6.45
CA ASN A 114 7.41 -11.52 5.73
C ASN A 114 8.31 -11.05 4.57
N PRO A 115 9.62 -11.36 4.56
CA PRO A 115 10.52 -10.94 3.50
C PRO A 115 10.12 -11.39 2.09
N GLU A 116 9.36 -12.50 1.97
CA GLU A 116 8.81 -12.97 0.68
C GLU A 116 7.75 -12.02 0.10
N ARG A 117 7.24 -11.10 0.92
CA ARG A 117 6.25 -10.07 0.55
C ARG A 117 6.89 -8.68 0.37
N SER A 118 8.21 -8.58 0.48
CA SER A 118 8.92 -7.33 0.18
C SER A 118 8.82 -7.01 -1.30
N VAL A 119 8.77 -5.71 -1.63
CA VAL A 119 8.56 -5.26 -3.01
C VAL A 119 9.59 -4.23 -3.46
N ARG A 120 9.84 -4.19 -4.77
CA ARG A 120 10.71 -3.20 -5.40
C ARG A 120 9.88 -2.03 -5.92
N VAL A 121 10.32 -0.81 -5.61
CA VAL A 121 9.73 0.45 -6.10
C VAL A 121 10.70 1.10 -7.09
N GLY A 122 10.18 1.60 -8.21
CA GLY A 122 10.96 2.24 -9.28
C GLY A 122 11.23 1.34 -10.49
N GLY A 123 11.85 1.90 -11.53
CA GLY A 123 12.23 1.18 -12.75
C GLY A 123 11.04 0.57 -13.50
N LYS A 124 11.16 -0.73 -13.84
CA LYS A 124 10.09 -1.49 -14.52
C LYS A 124 9.09 -2.12 -13.56
N ASN A 125 9.26 -1.92 -12.26
CA ASN A 125 8.43 -2.52 -11.24
C ASN A 125 7.06 -1.82 -11.18
N SER A 126 6.04 -2.57 -10.81
CA SER A 126 4.71 -2.04 -10.54
C SER A 126 4.14 -2.77 -9.33
N ILE A 127 3.61 -2.01 -8.39
CA ILE A 127 2.96 -2.52 -7.19
C ILE A 127 1.53 -1.99 -7.17
N PHE A 128 0.61 -2.84 -6.74
CA PHE A 128 -0.77 -2.47 -6.51
C PHE A 128 -1.04 -2.46 -5.01
N VAL A 129 -1.62 -1.36 -4.57
CA VAL A 129 -1.98 -1.12 -3.18
C VAL A 129 -3.48 -0.77 -3.14
N PRO A 130 -4.19 -1.12 -2.06
CA PRO A 130 -5.57 -0.69 -1.87
C PRO A 130 -5.72 0.83 -1.90
N MET A 131 -6.98 1.26 -2.10
CA MET A 131 -7.42 2.64 -1.91
C MET A 131 -7.02 3.20 -0.53
N TYR A 132 -6.97 4.53 -0.41
CA TYR A 132 -6.55 5.22 0.82
C TYR A 132 -7.52 6.36 1.19
N GLY A 133 -7.93 6.43 2.46
CA GLY A 133 -8.54 7.58 3.11
C GLY A 133 -10.07 7.66 3.06
N ALA A 134 -10.80 6.59 2.72
CA ALA A 134 -12.26 6.65 2.61
C ALA A 134 -12.94 6.90 3.97
N PRO A 135 -13.68 8.01 4.20
CA PRO A 135 -14.46 8.15 5.43
C PRO A 135 -15.75 7.31 5.43
N TYR A 136 -16.19 6.88 4.24
CA TYR A 136 -17.37 6.06 4.05
C TYR A 136 -17.03 4.75 3.39
N VAL A 137 -17.79 3.71 3.76
CA VAL A 137 -17.80 2.42 3.09
C VAL A 137 -19.16 2.20 2.45
N ARG A 138 -19.18 1.35 1.43
CA ARG A 138 -20.40 0.74 0.91
C ARG A 138 -20.31 -0.75 1.18
N ASP A 139 -21.18 -1.25 2.04
CA ASP A 139 -21.14 -2.65 2.47
C ASP A 139 -21.79 -3.60 1.46
N LEU A 140 -21.84 -4.89 1.81
CA LEU A 140 -22.37 -5.94 0.96
C LEU A 140 -23.88 -5.83 0.73
N ASP A 141 -24.59 -5.11 1.60
CA ASP A 141 -26.01 -4.80 1.46
C ASP A 141 -26.24 -3.48 0.70
N ASN A 142 -25.18 -2.95 0.07
CA ASN A 142 -25.17 -1.70 -0.71
C ASN A 142 -25.52 -0.46 0.12
N VAL A 143 -25.30 -0.51 1.44
CA VAL A 143 -25.54 0.62 2.35
C VAL A 143 -24.29 1.47 2.45
N ARG A 144 -24.42 2.78 2.22
CA ARG A 144 -23.34 3.75 2.44
C ARG A 144 -23.39 4.24 3.89
N ARG A 145 -22.30 4.04 4.63
CA ARG A 145 -22.18 4.42 6.04
C ARG A 145 -20.73 4.79 6.38
N TYR A 146 -20.51 5.38 7.55
CA TYR A 146 -19.15 5.62 8.03
C TYR A 146 -18.37 4.31 8.18
N GLY A 147 -17.06 4.38 7.92
CA GLY A 147 -16.15 3.26 8.15
C GLY A 147 -15.97 2.95 9.63
N THR A 148 -15.82 1.67 9.95
CA THR A 148 -15.52 1.15 11.29
C THR A 148 -14.15 0.48 11.31
N LEU A 149 -13.63 0.17 12.49
CA LEU A 149 -12.40 -0.63 12.61
C LEU A 149 -12.60 -2.03 11.99
N ALA A 150 -13.79 -2.60 12.14
CA ALA A 150 -14.11 -3.89 11.54
C ALA A 150 -14.06 -3.84 10.01
N ASP A 151 -14.54 -2.76 9.38
CA ASP A 151 -14.44 -2.57 7.93
C ASP A 151 -12.97 -2.48 7.51
N LEU A 152 -12.17 -1.67 8.21
CA LEU A 152 -10.74 -1.55 7.93
C LEU A 152 -10.05 -2.92 8.00
N GLN A 153 -10.26 -3.67 9.09
CA GLN A 153 -9.72 -5.01 9.24
C GLN A 153 -10.17 -5.96 8.12
N ASN A 154 -11.42 -5.85 7.66
CA ASN A 154 -11.91 -6.66 6.56
C ASN A 154 -11.23 -6.29 5.24
N PHE A 155 -11.02 -5.00 4.95
CA PHE A 155 -10.26 -4.58 3.78
C PHE A 155 -8.79 -5.02 3.84
N HIS A 156 -8.15 -4.97 5.00
CA HIS A 156 -6.80 -5.51 5.19
C HIS A 156 -6.73 -7.01 4.92
N LYS A 157 -7.73 -7.79 5.40
CA LYS A 157 -7.83 -9.22 5.09
C LYS A 157 -8.05 -9.45 3.60
N LEU A 158 -8.93 -8.68 2.95
CA LEU A 158 -9.18 -8.77 1.51
C LEU A 158 -7.92 -8.43 0.70
N ALA A 159 -7.20 -7.37 1.08
CA ALA A 159 -5.94 -6.98 0.46
C ALA A 159 -4.88 -8.08 0.61
N TYR A 160 -4.76 -8.68 1.79
CA TYR A 160 -3.88 -9.81 2.03
C TYR A 160 -4.22 -11.00 1.13
N MET A 161 -5.51 -11.34 1.01
CA MET A 161 -6.02 -12.47 0.22
C MET A 161 -5.96 -12.28 -1.29
N ALA A 162 -5.96 -11.04 -1.78
CA ALA A 162 -5.92 -10.72 -3.20
C ALA A 162 -4.50 -10.95 -3.77
N PRO A 163 -4.28 -11.93 -4.66
CA PRO A 163 -2.92 -12.29 -5.09
C PRO A 163 -2.17 -11.17 -5.81
N ALA A 164 -2.91 -10.25 -6.45
CA ALA A 164 -2.36 -9.13 -7.20
C ALA A 164 -2.17 -7.86 -6.37
N LEU A 165 -2.57 -7.82 -5.09
CA LEU A 165 -2.29 -6.71 -4.20
C LEU A 165 -1.00 -7.00 -3.42
N HIS A 166 -0.06 -6.06 -3.48
CA HIS A 166 1.30 -6.24 -3.00
C HIS A 166 1.55 -5.56 -1.64
N SER A 167 0.62 -4.72 -1.19
CA SER A 167 0.61 -4.09 0.12
C SER A 167 -0.80 -4.12 0.68
N SER A 168 -0.93 -4.12 2.00
CA SER A 168 -2.21 -3.96 2.69
C SER A 168 -2.65 -2.49 2.82
N SER A 169 -1.83 -1.52 2.38
CA SER A 169 -2.03 -0.09 2.67
C SER A 169 -2.04 0.20 4.19
N SER A 170 -2.32 1.44 4.61
CA SER A 170 -2.61 1.74 6.02
C SER A 170 -4.09 2.04 6.21
N ILE A 171 -4.58 3.18 5.72
CA ILE A 171 -5.93 3.66 5.97
C ILE A 171 -6.80 3.41 4.75
N ILE A 172 -7.25 2.18 4.52
CA ILE A 172 -8.16 1.90 3.39
C ILE A 172 -9.50 2.61 3.58
N CYS A 173 -10.06 2.50 4.79
CA CYS A 173 -11.18 3.31 5.23
C CYS A 173 -10.92 3.83 6.65
N GLU A 174 -11.48 4.98 6.95
CA GLU A 174 -11.33 5.65 8.22
C GLU A 174 -12.22 4.96 9.28
N PRO A 175 -11.67 4.45 10.40
CA PRO A 175 -12.47 3.91 11.48
C PRO A 175 -13.05 5.05 12.34
N MET A 176 -14.16 5.61 11.86
CA MET A 176 -14.77 6.84 12.38
C MET A 176 -15.26 6.74 13.82
N GLU A 177 -15.51 5.53 14.31
CA GLU A 177 -15.92 5.25 15.70
C GLU A 177 -14.79 5.46 16.73
N ILE A 178 -13.53 5.51 16.28
CA ILE A 178 -12.37 5.77 17.16
C ILE A 178 -12.05 7.26 17.15
N ALA A 179 -11.81 7.82 18.33
CA ALA A 179 -11.42 9.21 18.49
C ALA A 179 -10.16 9.55 17.68
N VAL A 180 -10.19 10.68 16.96
CA VAL A 180 -9.15 11.10 16.01
C VAL A 180 -7.73 11.02 16.61
N PRO A 181 -7.45 11.50 17.84
CA PRO A 181 -6.08 11.47 18.39
C PRO A 181 -5.54 10.06 18.68
N LYS A 182 -6.39 9.02 18.71
CA LYS A 182 -6.01 7.64 19.03
C LYS A 182 -6.10 6.70 17.84
N ARG A 183 -6.75 7.13 16.76
CA ARG A 183 -7.14 6.29 15.63
C ARG A 183 -5.97 5.56 14.96
N HIS A 184 -4.85 6.26 14.80
CA HIS A 184 -3.62 5.72 14.20
C HIS A 184 -3.01 4.54 14.96
N LEU A 185 -3.30 4.35 16.25
CA LEU A 185 -2.82 3.21 17.03
C LEU A 185 -3.57 1.91 16.72
N HIS A 186 -4.73 2.02 16.08
CA HIS A 186 -5.61 0.89 15.75
C HIS A 186 -5.59 0.52 14.27
N ILE A 187 -5.05 1.41 13.42
CA ILE A 187 -4.80 1.19 11.99
C ILE A 187 -3.56 0.31 11.84
#